data_AF-A0A0L0VLR1-F1
#
_entry.id   AF-A0A0L0VLR1-F1
#
_cell.length_a   1.000
_cell.length_b   1.000
_cell.length_c   1.000
_cell.angle_alpha   90.00
_cell.angle_beta   90.00
_cell.angle_gamma   90.00
#
_symmetry.space_group_name_H-M   'P 1'
#
loop_
_entity.id
_entity.type
_entity.pdbx_description
1 polymer ?
#
loop_
_entity_poly.entity_id
_entity_poly.type
_entity_poly.pdbx_seq_one_letter_code
_entity_poly.pdbx_strand_id
1 'polypeptide(L)'
;MGDIRDFYKQERTCCLSIQLFTAGMMIILYFNTFLAIFCACMSFFGPKILALVQPVMVSYIFGGLYLAVAGLNIFGIICVERNFVTRFRTFKNLTLYVIGAIVLLGLVFIMRSASQHTTSVAQCMEVYHFPVDETYNKKNSKDRAGSSSSVIAAMTVCDLFSWAQIVVMGTVWLGLTSMQLYFGAKHRVYYELKQKDYLEDTAQGC
;
A
#
# COMPACT_ATOMS: atom_id res chain seq x y z
N MET A 1 7.89 -3.98 -27.94
CA MET A 1 6.86 -3.59 -26.95
C MET A 1 5.98 -2.55 -27.63
N GLY A 2 4.81 -2.96 -28.14
CA GLY A 2 3.93 -2.07 -28.89
C GLY A 2 3.39 -0.96 -27.99
N ASP A 3 3.46 0.28 -28.46
CA ASP A 3 2.86 1.42 -27.80
C ASP A 3 1.34 1.23 -27.78
N ILE A 4 0.71 1.39 -26.61
CA ILE A 4 -0.74 1.23 -26.43
C ILE A 4 -1.51 2.19 -27.36
N ARG A 5 -0.87 3.29 -27.78
CA ARG A 5 -1.40 4.24 -28.75
C ARG A 5 -1.61 3.65 -30.15
N ASP A 6 -0.79 2.68 -30.56
CA ASP A 6 -0.93 2.03 -31.87
C ASP A 6 -2.10 1.05 -31.89
N PHE A 7 -2.33 0.34 -30.77
CA PHE A 7 -3.55 -0.47 -30.60
C PHE A 7 -4.82 0.40 -30.66
N TYR A 8 -4.83 1.56 -30.00
CA TYR A 8 -5.99 2.46 -30.03
C TYR A 8 -6.27 3.04 -31.43
N LYS A 9 -5.22 3.29 -32.23
CA LYS A 9 -5.36 3.80 -33.60
C LYS A 9 -5.92 2.73 -34.55
N GLN A 10 -5.61 1.46 -34.31
CA GLN A 10 -6.11 0.33 -35.11
C GLN A 10 -7.51 -0.14 -34.66
N GLU A 11 -7.89 0.12 -33.41
CA GLU A 11 -9.17 -0.26 -32.80
C GLU A 11 -10.33 0.72 -33.03
N ARG A 12 -10.11 1.89 -33.64
CA ARG A 12 -11.19 2.83 -34.02
C ARG A 12 -12.27 2.21 -34.93
N THR A 13 -12.04 1.02 -35.48
CA THR A 13 -13.01 0.27 -36.31
C THR A 13 -13.95 -0.64 -35.52
N CYS A 14 -13.77 -0.83 -34.21
CA CYS A 14 -14.60 -1.76 -33.44
C CYS A 14 -15.13 -1.14 -32.14
N CYS A 15 -16.46 -0.99 -32.03
CA CYS A 15 -17.15 -0.50 -30.82
C CYS A 15 -16.85 -1.32 -29.55
N LEU A 16 -16.32 -2.54 -29.68
CA LEU A 16 -16.03 -3.44 -28.58
C LEU A 16 -14.85 -2.98 -27.71
N SER A 17 -13.86 -2.33 -28.31
CA SER A 17 -12.59 -1.99 -27.65
C SER A 17 -12.78 -0.93 -26.56
N ILE A 18 -13.67 0.04 -26.79
CA ILE A 18 -14.03 1.09 -25.84
C ILE A 18 -14.73 0.51 -24.60
N GLN A 19 -15.62 -0.46 -24.80
CA GLN A 19 -16.31 -1.14 -23.70
C GLN A 19 -15.35 -1.99 -22.88
N LEU A 20 -14.45 -2.72 -23.56
CA LEU A 20 -13.45 -3.55 -22.90
C LEU A 20 -12.49 -2.70 -22.05
N PHE A 21 -12.07 -1.54 -22.56
CA PHE A 21 -11.19 -0.62 -21.85
C PHE A 21 -11.88 0.01 -20.63
N THR A 22 -13.16 0.38 -20.78
CA THR A 22 -13.96 0.92 -19.66
C THR A 22 -14.22 -0.15 -18.60
N ALA A 23 -14.54 -1.38 -18.99
CA ALA A 23 -14.73 -2.50 -18.08
C ALA A 23 -13.44 -2.84 -17.30
N GLY A 24 -12.29 -2.86 -17.98
CA GLY A 24 -10.99 -3.10 -17.33
C GLY A 24 -10.67 -2.05 -16.27
N MET A 25 -10.93 -0.78 -16.55
CA MET A 25 -10.75 0.31 -15.58
C MET A 25 -11.67 0.17 -14.36
N MET A 26 -12.93 -0.21 -14.56
CA MET A 26 -13.88 -0.44 -13.46
C MET A 26 -13.42 -1.59 -12.56
N ILE A 27 -12.99 -2.72 -13.13
CA ILE A 27 -12.49 -3.87 -12.36
C ILE A 27 -11.31 -3.46 -11.48
N ILE A 28 -10.38 -2.67 -12.03
CA ILE A 28 -9.23 -2.15 -11.28
C ILE A 28 -9.67 -1.28 -10.10
N LEU A 29 -10.63 -0.36 -10.33
CA LEU A 29 -11.17 0.51 -9.29
C LEU A 29 -11.88 -0.27 -8.18
N TYR A 30 -12.66 -1.29 -8.52
CA TYR A 30 -13.30 -2.17 -7.53
C TYR A 30 -12.27 -2.95 -6.72
N PHE A 31 -11.28 -3.55 -7.38
CA PHE A 31 -10.22 -4.30 -6.70
C PHE A 31 -9.42 -3.41 -5.74
N ASN A 32 -9.07 -2.19 -6.16
CA ASN A 32 -8.34 -1.24 -5.32
C ASN A 32 -9.20 -0.75 -4.14
N THR A 33 -10.52 -0.59 -4.33
CA THR A 33 -11.46 -0.25 -3.27
C THR A 33 -11.54 -1.37 -2.24
N PHE A 34 -11.70 -2.62 -2.68
CA PHE A 34 -11.75 -3.79 -1.82
C PHE A 34 -10.45 -3.93 -1.00
N LEU A 35 -9.30 -3.77 -1.66
CA LEU A 35 -8.00 -3.85 -1.02
C LEU A 35 -7.80 -2.72 0.01
N ALA A 36 -8.22 -1.49 -0.31
CA ALA A 36 -8.16 -0.37 0.62
C ALA A 36 -9.04 -0.59 1.87
N ILE A 37 -10.27 -1.09 1.70
CA ILE A 37 -11.16 -1.43 2.82
C ILE A 37 -10.56 -2.56 3.66
N PHE A 38 -10.02 -3.59 3.02
CA PHE A 38 -9.37 -4.70 3.70
C PHE A 38 -8.17 -4.23 4.54
N CYS A 39 -7.31 -3.36 3.98
CA CYS A 39 -6.20 -2.75 4.71
C CYS A 39 -6.69 -1.86 5.85
N ALA A 40 -7.76 -1.09 5.67
CA ALA A 40 -8.35 -0.28 6.74
C ALA A 40 -8.83 -1.18 7.89
N CYS A 41 -9.56 -2.25 7.61
CA CYS A 41 -10.01 -3.22 8.61
C CYS A 41 -8.83 -3.85 9.35
N MET A 42 -7.80 -4.31 8.63
CA MET A 42 -6.59 -4.86 9.26
C MET A 42 -5.87 -3.85 10.15
N SER A 43 -5.93 -2.55 9.82
CA SER A 43 -5.34 -1.49 10.64
C SER A 43 -6.08 -1.27 11.97
N PHE A 44 -7.38 -1.57 12.02
CA PHE A 44 -8.19 -1.48 13.26
C PHE A 44 -8.17 -2.76 14.08
N PHE A 45 -8.11 -3.92 13.43
CA PHE A 45 -8.20 -5.24 14.07
C PHE A 45 -6.86 -5.97 14.21
N GLY A 46 -5.74 -5.31 13.91
CA GLY A 46 -4.40 -5.90 13.94
C GLY A 46 -4.08 -6.58 15.28
N PRO A 47 -3.63 -7.85 15.30
CA PRO A 47 -3.28 -8.53 16.54
C PRO A 47 -2.10 -7.84 17.21
N LYS A 48 -2.19 -7.66 18.54
CA LYS A 48 -1.20 -6.92 19.35
C LYS A 48 0.24 -7.41 19.19
N ILE A 49 0.43 -8.66 18.76
CA ILE A 49 1.72 -9.34 18.63
C ILE A 49 2.58 -8.76 17.50
N LEU A 50 1.96 -8.23 16.44
CA LEU A 50 2.68 -7.52 15.36
C LEU A 50 2.85 -6.02 15.65
N ALA A 51 2.22 -5.53 16.73
CA ALA A 51 2.11 -4.11 17.07
C ALA A 51 3.12 -3.64 18.13
N LEU A 52 4.05 -4.49 18.58
CA LEU A 52 5.03 -4.12 19.61
C LEU A 52 5.93 -2.95 19.18
N VAL A 53 6.07 -2.69 17.88
CA VAL A 53 6.93 -1.62 17.36
C VAL A 53 6.13 -0.40 16.88
N GLN A 54 4.79 -0.49 16.83
CA GLN A 54 3.96 0.52 16.20
C GLN A 54 3.01 1.16 17.21
N PRO A 55 3.23 2.43 17.59
CA PRO A 55 2.35 3.10 18.55
C PRO A 55 0.92 3.15 17.99
N VAL A 56 -0.07 2.92 18.85
CA VAL A 56 -1.50 2.84 18.46
C VAL A 56 -1.97 4.00 17.58
N MET A 57 -1.43 5.21 17.80
CA MET A 57 -1.72 6.40 16.97
C MET A 57 -1.43 6.20 15.48
N VAL A 58 -0.37 5.47 15.16
CA VAL A 58 0.03 5.23 13.77
C VAL A 58 -0.97 4.30 13.08
N SER A 59 -1.48 3.29 13.79
CA SER A 59 -2.50 2.38 13.24
C SER A 59 -3.79 3.10 12.89
N TYR A 60 -4.20 4.08 13.71
CA TYR A 60 -5.36 4.92 13.42
C TYR A 60 -5.14 5.84 12.21
N ILE A 61 -3.94 6.43 12.07
CA ILE A 61 -3.59 7.28 10.94
C ILE A 61 -3.62 6.48 9.63
N PHE A 62 -2.99 5.31 9.58
CA PHE A 62 -3.03 4.45 8.40
C PHE A 62 -4.46 4.00 8.09
N GLY A 63 -5.24 3.58 9.09
CA GLY A 63 -6.65 3.21 8.91
C GLY A 63 -7.47 4.34 8.29
N GLY A 64 -7.31 5.58 8.77
CA GLY A 64 -7.97 6.76 8.22
C GLY A 64 -7.55 7.06 6.78
N LEU A 65 -6.25 6.98 6.45
CA LEU A 65 -5.75 7.18 5.10
C LEU A 65 -6.28 6.11 4.11
N TYR A 66 -6.31 4.84 4.49
CA TYR A 66 -6.85 3.78 3.65
C TYR A 66 -8.36 3.95 3.41
N LEU A 67 -9.10 4.45 4.39
CA LEU A 67 -10.52 4.74 4.26
C LEU A 67 -10.77 5.95 3.35
N ALA A 68 -9.92 6.97 3.42
CA ALA A 68 -9.94 8.09 2.47
C ALA A 68 -9.67 7.61 1.03
N VAL A 69 -8.70 6.70 0.83
CA VAL A 69 -8.44 6.08 -0.48
C VAL A 69 -9.63 5.27 -0.97
N ALA A 70 -10.30 4.50 -0.10
CA ALA A 70 -11.52 3.79 -0.47
C ALA A 70 -12.60 4.76 -0.95
N GLY A 71 -12.84 5.87 -0.23
CA GLY A 71 -13.77 6.92 -0.64
C GLY A 71 -13.41 7.55 -1.98
N LEU A 72 -12.13 7.79 -2.24
CA LEU A 72 -11.66 8.28 -3.54
C LEU A 72 -11.89 7.27 -4.65
N ASN A 73 -11.58 5.99 -4.45
CA ASN A 73 -11.83 4.97 -5.47
C ASN A 73 -13.32 4.84 -5.79
N ILE A 74 -14.21 4.94 -4.79
CA ILE A 74 -15.68 5.00 -5.00
C ILE A 74 -16.05 6.24 -5.83
N PHE A 75 -15.50 7.40 -5.52
CA PHE A 75 -15.71 8.61 -6.33
C PHE A 75 -15.21 8.42 -7.78
N GLY A 76 -14.12 7.67 -7.96
CA GLY A 76 -13.60 7.27 -9.26
C GLY A 76 -14.59 6.45 -10.08
N ILE A 77 -15.24 5.46 -9.45
CA ILE A 77 -16.28 4.63 -10.09
C ILE A 77 -17.44 5.51 -10.59
N ILE A 78 -17.95 6.39 -9.74
CA ILE A 78 -19.04 7.32 -10.09
C ILE A 78 -18.64 8.24 -11.25
N CYS A 79 -17.39 8.71 -11.28
CA CYS A 79 -16.90 9.56 -12.37
C CYS A 79 -16.87 8.83 -13.72
N VAL A 80 -16.53 7.53 -13.74
CA VAL A 80 -16.51 6.73 -14.95
C VAL A 80 -17.93 6.46 -15.45
N GLU A 81 -18.88 6.12 -14.56
CA GLU A 81 -20.29 5.90 -14.94
C GLU A 81 -20.96 7.17 -15.49
N ARG A 82 -20.62 8.34 -14.95
CA ARG A 82 -21.23 9.61 -15.33
C ARG A 82 -20.48 10.37 -16.44
N ASN A 83 -19.41 9.79 -16.99
CA ASN A 83 -18.63 10.37 -18.11
C ASN A 83 -18.09 11.81 -17.87
N PHE A 84 -17.84 12.20 -16.62
CA PHE A 84 -17.39 13.57 -16.31
C PHE A 84 -15.87 13.76 -16.57
N VAL A 85 -15.50 14.12 -17.79
CA VAL A 85 -14.09 14.33 -18.22
C VAL A 85 -13.37 15.37 -17.35
N THR A 86 -14.03 16.48 -16.99
CA THR A 86 -13.43 17.55 -16.19
C THR A 86 -13.16 17.12 -14.75
N ARG A 87 -14.08 16.36 -14.13
CA ARG A 87 -13.92 15.85 -12.76
C ARG A 87 -12.89 14.71 -12.69
N PHE A 88 -12.71 13.98 -13.78
CA PHE A 88 -11.72 12.91 -13.88
C PHE A 88 -10.27 13.43 -13.76
N ARG A 89 -9.98 14.65 -14.25
CA ARG A 89 -8.64 15.26 -14.11
C ARG A 89 -8.27 15.51 -12.66
N THR A 90 -9.19 16.11 -11.89
CA THR A 90 -9.01 16.40 -10.46
C THR A 90 -8.90 15.09 -9.68
N PHE A 91 -9.78 14.13 -9.98
CA PHE A 91 -9.74 12.79 -9.38
C PHE A 91 -8.39 12.10 -9.60
N LYS A 92 -7.89 12.05 -10.85
CA LYS A 92 -6.60 11.43 -11.18
C LYS A 92 -5.44 12.03 -10.37
N ASN A 93 -5.39 13.36 -10.28
CA ASN A 93 -4.31 14.03 -9.55
C ASN A 93 -4.41 13.78 -8.05
N LEU A 94 -5.61 13.90 -7.49
CA LEU A 94 -5.83 13.74 -6.05
C LEU A 94 -5.54 12.30 -5.61
N THR A 95 -6.01 11.31 -6.37
CA THR A 95 -5.71 9.89 -6.12
C THR A 95 -4.22 9.59 -6.22
N LEU A 96 -3.50 10.15 -7.20
CA LEU A 96 -2.05 10.01 -7.29
C LEU A 96 -1.31 10.62 -6.11
N TYR A 97 -1.72 11.81 -5.64
CA TYR A 97 -1.11 12.46 -4.48
C TYR A 97 -1.32 11.64 -3.20
N VAL A 98 -2.55 11.17 -2.97
CA VAL A 98 -2.89 10.41 -1.76
C VAL A 98 -2.18 9.05 -1.74
N ILE A 99 -2.18 8.33 -2.86
CA ILE A 99 -1.46 7.06 -2.97
C ILE A 99 0.06 7.29 -2.83
N GLY A 100 0.60 8.34 -3.46
CA GLY A 100 2.01 8.71 -3.33
C GLY A 100 2.40 9.00 -1.87
N ALA A 101 1.55 9.73 -1.13
CA ALA A 101 1.77 9.99 0.29
C ALA A 101 1.79 8.71 1.13
N ILE A 102 0.87 7.77 0.88
CA ILE A 102 0.82 6.48 1.58
C ILE A 102 2.06 5.64 1.28
N VAL A 103 2.49 5.59 0.03
CA VAL A 103 3.70 4.86 -0.38
C VAL A 103 4.94 5.42 0.32
N LEU A 104 5.09 6.74 0.37
CA LEU A 104 6.21 7.41 1.04
C LEU A 104 6.19 7.17 2.56
N LEU A 105 5.01 7.30 3.20
CA LEU A 105 4.87 7.02 4.63
C LEU A 105 5.18 5.56 4.95
N GLY A 106 4.74 4.62 4.10
CA GLY A 106 5.07 3.20 4.22
C GLY A 106 6.58 2.94 4.12
N LEU A 107 7.27 3.59 3.19
CA LEU A 107 8.72 3.48 3.04
C LEU A 107 9.46 3.95 4.30
N VAL A 108 9.08 5.13 4.82
CA VAL A 108 9.67 5.68 6.05
C VAL A 108 9.47 4.73 7.22
N PHE A 109 8.30 4.09 7.31
CA PHE A 109 8.02 3.11 8.35
C PHE A 109 8.90 1.86 8.23
N ILE A 110 9.05 1.31 7.03
CA ILE A 110 9.91 0.14 6.80
C ILE A 110 11.36 0.46 7.18
N MET A 111 11.86 1.64 6.80
CA MET A 111 13.22 2.09 7.17
C MET A 111 13.38 2.24 8.69
N ARG A 112 12.39 2.84 9.37
CA ARG A 112 12.40 2.98 10.83
C ARG A 112 12.41 1.61 11.50
N SER A 113 11.56 0.69 11.07
CA SER A 113 11.49 -0.68 11.59
C SER A 113 12.81 -1.44 11.40
N ALA A 114 13.50 -1.26 10.27
CA ALA A 114 14.81 -1.84 10.06
C ALA A 114 15.89 -1.25 10.98
N SER A 115 15.86 0.07 11.21
CA SER A 115 16.82 0.74 12.11
C SER A 115 16.62 0.41 13.60
N GLN A 116 15.40 0.02 13.98
CA GLN A 116 14.98 -0.22 15.36
C GLN A 116 14.80 -1.72 15.67
N HIS A 117 15.46 -2.59 14.91
CA HIS A 117 15.34 -4.04 15.05
C HIS A 117 15.59 -4.52 16.49
N THR A 118 16.57 -3.94 17.20
CA THR A 118 16.91 -4.29 18.58
C THR A 118 15.80 -3.97 19.60
N THR A 119 15.01 -2.92 19.36
CA THR A 119 13.84 -2.61 20.22
C THR A 119 12.70 -3.59 20.00
N SER A 120 12.54 -4.11 18.78
CA SER A 120 11.55 -5.15 18.45
C SER A 120 11.87 -6.46 19.16
N VAL A 121 13.15 -6.83 19.23
CA VAL A 121 13.60 -8.02 19.98
C VAL A 121 13.37 -7.85 21.48
N ALA A 122 13.65 -6.67 22.04
CA ALA A 122 13.43 -6.40 23.46
C ALA A 122 11.94 -6.52 23.86
N GLN A 123 11.05 -6.01 23.02
CA GLN A 123 9.61 -6.11 23.24
C GLN A 123 9.10 -7.56 23.07
N CYS A 124 9.63 -8.33 22.11
CA CYS A 124 9.31 -9.76 21.95
C CYS A 124 9.60 -10.55 23.23
N MET A 125 10.71 -10.26 23.91
CA MET A 125 11.06 -10.91 25.17
C MET A 125 10.09 -10.56 26.32
N GLU A 126 9.56 -9.34 26.33
CA GLU A 126 8.59 -8.85 27.32
C GLU A 126 7.23 -9.55 27.18
N VAL A 127 6.73 -9.72 25.95
CA VAL A 127 5.39 -10.29 25.69
C VAL A 127 5.34 -11.80 25.92
N TYR A 128 6.42 -12.52 25.62
CA TYR A 128 6.48 -13.96 25.84
C TYR A 128 6.88 -14.34 27.28
N HIS A 129 7.06 -13.35 28.18
CA HIS A 129 7.43 -13.55 29.59
C HIS A 129 8.53 -14.59 29.78
N PHE A 130 9.59 -14.53 28.97
CA PHE A 130 10.77 -15.35 29.25
C PHE A 130 11.36 -14.87 30.59
N PRO A 131 11.72 -15.77 31.52
CA PRO A 131 12.33 -15.38 32.79
C PRO A 131 13.68 -14.72 32.49
N VAL A 132 13.67 -13.40 32.47
CA VAL A 132 14.88 -12.59 32.57
C VAL A 132 15.30 -12.68 34.02
N ASP A 133 16.23 -13.58 34.33
CA ASP A 133 16.98 -13.52 35.58
C ASP A 133 17.47 -12.08 35.81
N GLU A 134 17.49 -11.63 37.06
CA GLU A 134 17.86 -10.27 37.50
C GLU A 134 19.19 -9.74 36.93
N THR A 135 20.01 -10.61 36.36
CA THR A 135 21.23 -10.34 35.59
C THR A 135 21.00 -9.49 34.32
N TYR A 136 19.76 -9.37 33.83
CA TYR A 136 19.43 -8.68 32.57
C TYR A 136 19.62 -7.16 32.59
N ASN A 137 19.75 -6.54 33.77
CA ASN A 137 19.92 -5.08 33.87
C ASN A 137 21.35 -4.58 33.60
N LYS A 138 22.28 -5.47 33.21
CA LYS A 138 23.67 -5.10 32.90
C LYS A 138 23.88 -4.84 31.41
N LYS A 139 24.00 -3.55 31.11
CA LYS A 139 24.22 -2.87 29.81
C LYS A 139 25.49 -3.28 29.02
N ASN A 140 26.16 -4.39 29.34
CA ASN A 140 27.44 -4.76 28.73
C ASN A 140 27.42 -6.18 28.15
N SER A 141 27.70 -6.26 26.83
CA SER A 141 27.78 -7.46 25.99
C SER A 141 28.77 -8.55 26.48
N LYS A 142 29.61 -8.25 27.48
CA LYS A 142 30.65 -9.17 28.00
C LYS A 142 30.19 -10.10 29.14
N ASP A 143 29.04 -9.85 29.78
CA ASP A 143 28.53 -10.67 30.89
C ASP A 143 27.47 -11.71 30.45
N ARG A 144 27.48 -12.14 29.17
CA ARG A 144 26.58 -13.17 28.62
C ARG A 144 26.89 -14.61 29.08
N ALA A 145 27.91 -14.80 29.92
CA ALA A 145 28.36 -16.12 30.36
C ALA A 145 27.50 -16.73 31.50
N GLY A 146 26.48 -16.01 32.01
CA GLY A 146 25.65 -16.46 33.13
C GLY A 146 24.14 -16.61 32.85
N SER A 147 23.67 -16.39 31.61
CA SER A 147 22.24 -16.55 31.29
C SER A 147 21.91 -17.99 30.85
N SER A 148 20.82 -18.53 31.41
CA SER A 148 20.25 -19.84 31.09
C SER A 148 20.10 -20.09 29.58
N SER A 149 20.41 -21.31 29.11
CA SER A 149 20.38 -21.72 27.69
C SER A 149 19.04 -21.41 26.98
N SER A 150 17.94 -21.41 27.73
CA SER A 150 16.59 -21.04 27.26
C SER A 150 16.46 -19.57 26.84
N VAL A 151 17.17 -18.64 27.50
CA VAL A 151 17.12 -17.20 27.21
C VAL A 151 17.86 -16.87 25.91
N ILE A 152 18.99 -17.55 25.66
CA ILE A 152 19.78 -17.40 24.43
C ILE A 152 18.99 -17.95 23.23
N ALA A 153 18.30 -19.09 23.41
CA ALA A 153 17.43 -19.65 22.38
C ALA A 153 16.25 -18.72 22.06
N ALA A 154 15.61 -18.13 23.08
CA ALA A 154 14.50 -17.20 22.90
C ALA A 154 14.89 -15.93 22.13
N MET A 155 16.04 -15.32 22.44
CA MET A 155 16.53 -14.16 21.68
C MET A 155 16.75 -14.46 20.20
N THR A 156 17.31 -15.63 19.90
CA THR A 156 17.58 -16.05 18.52
C THR A 156 16.28 -16.19 17.72
N VAL A 157 15.22 -16.72 18.34
CA VAL A 157 13.90 -16.86 17.69
C VAL A 157 13.25 -15.49 17.46
N CYS A 158 13.30 -14.58 18.45
CA CYS A 158 12.76 -13.23 18.32
C CYS A 158 13.49 -12.39 17.26
N ASP A 159 14.82 -12.52 17.15
CA ASP A 159 15.65 -11.84 16.14
C ASP A 159 15.26 -12.28 14.71
N LEU A 160 15.15 -13.59 14.51
CA LEU A 160 14.76 -14.19 13.23
C LEU A 160 13.33 -13.80 12.82
N PHE A 161 12.39 -13.84 13.76
CA PHE A 161 10.99 -13.48 13.49
C PHE A 161 10.85 -12.00 13.10
N SER A 162 11.59 -11.12 13.78
CA SER A 162 11.60 -9.68 13.48
C SER A 162 12.14 -9.40 12.07
N TRP A 163 13.20 -10.09 11.64
CA TRP A 163 13.70 -9.97 10.27
C TRP A 163 12.72 -10.51 9.24
N ALA A 164 12.10 -11.66 9.50
CA ALA A 164 11.09 -12.24 8.61
C ALA A 164 9.92 -11.27 8.40
N GLN A 165 9.44 -10.62 9.47
CA GLN A 165 8.37 -9.63 9.37
C GLN A 165 8.74 -8.43 8.49
N ILE A 166 9.97 -7.90 8.63
CA ILE A 166 10.45 -6.78 7.82
C ILE A 166 10.50 -7.17 6.33
N VAL A 167 11.01 -8.37 6.02
CA VAL A 167 11.11 -8.87 4.63
C VAL A 167 9.72 -9.05 4.01
N VAL A 168 8.78 -9.63 4.74
CA VAL A 168 7.39 -9.82 4.27
C VAL A 168 6.72 -8.47 4.02
N MET A 169 6.83 -7.53 4.96
CA MET A 169 6.25 -6.18 4.81
C MET A 169 6.88 -5.42 3.64
N GLY A 170 8.20 -5.50 3.47
CA GLY A 170 8.91 -4.87 2.35
C GLY A 170 8.50 -5.46 0.99
N THR A 171 8.33 -6.78 0.92
CA THR A 171 7.90 -7.47 -0.31
C THR A 171 6.47 -7.06 -0.70
N VAL A 172 5.55 -7.04 0.26
CA VAL A 172 4.17 -6.59 0.02
C VAL A 172 4.14 -5.12 -0.39
N TRP A 173 4.91 -4.25 0.29
CA TRP A 173 5.00 -2.82 -0.06
C TRP A 173 5.52 -2.61 -1.49
N LEU A 174 6.55 -3.35 -1.90
CA LEU A 174 7.11 -3.25 -3.24
C LEU A 174 6.10 -3.70 -4.31
N GLY A 175 5.41 -4.81 -4.07
CA GLY A 175 4.37 -5.32 -4.97
C GLY A 175 3.21 -4.35 -5.13
N LEU A 176 2.70 -3.80 -4.02
CA LEU A 176 1.64 -2.80 -4.05
C LEU A 176 2.09 -1.51 -4.74
N THR A 177 3.29 -1.02 -4.45
CA THR A 177 3.83 0.21 -5.07
C THR A 177 3.98 0.05 -6.58
N SER A 178 4.49 -1.09 -7.04
CA SER A 178 4.60 -1.41 -8.47
C SER A 178 3.24 -1.42 -9.16
N MET A 179 2.25 -2.06 -8.54
CA MET A 179 0.87 -2.12 -9.04
C MET A 179 0.24 -0.71 -9.13
N GLN A 180 0.42 0.12 -8.11
CA GLN A 180 -0.11 1.49 -8.10
C GLN A 180 0.55 2.37 -9.18
N LEU A 181 1.85 2.19 -9.43
CA LEU A 181 2.55 2.89 -10.53
C LEU A 181 1.98 2.49 -11.90
N TYR A 182 1.71 1.20 -12.10
CA TYR A 182 1.08 0.71 -13.32
C TYR A 182 -0.32 1.31 -13.53
N PHE A 183 -1.16 1.32 -12.50
CA PHE A 183 -2.49 1.94 -12.57
C PHE A 183 -2.42 3.44 -12.81
N GLY A 184 -1.49 4.15 -12.17
CA GLY A 184 -1.24 5.56 -12.41
C GLY A 184 -0.88 5.86 -13.87
N ALA A 185 -0.05 5.01 -14.50
CA ALA A 185 0.28 5.13 -15.91
C ALA A 185 -0.95 4.89 -16.80
N LYS A 186 -1.75 3.86 -16.53
CA LYS A 186 -2.97 3.57 -17.29
C LYS A 186 -4.04 4.66 -17.16
N HIS A 187 -4.21 5.23 -15.97
CA HIS A 187 -5.14 6.35 -15.75
C HIS A 187 -4.74 7.60 -16.56
N ARG A 188 -3.44 7.86 -16.74
CA ARG A 188 -2.97 8.97 -17.59
C ARG A 188 -3.32 8.74 -19.06
N VAL A 189 -3.05 7.54 -19.57
CA VAL A 189 -3.38 7.18 -20.96
C VAL A 189 -4.89 7.26 -21.20
N TYR A 190 -5.71 6.72 -20.27
CA TYR A 190 -7.16 6.79 -20.34
C TYR A 190 -7.67 8.24 -20.45
N TYR A 191 -7.12 9.14 -19.63
CA TYR A 191 -7.50 10.55 -19.64
C TYR A 191 -7.15 11.24 -20.97
N GLU A 192 -5.95 11.00 -21.50
CA GLU A 192 -5.53 11.59 -22.78
C GLU A 192 -6.42 11.14 -23.95
N LEU A 193 -6.86 9.89 -23.94
CA LEU A 193 -7.77 9.33 -24.95
C LEU A 193 -9.17 9.95 -24.84
N LYS A 194 -9.75 9.95 -23.63
CA LYS A 194 -11.04 10.61 -23.35
C LYS A 194 -11.05 12.08 -23.74
N GLN A 195 -9.95 12.78 -23.51
CA GLN A 195 -9.83 14.20 -23.84
C GLN A 195 -9.80 14.41 -25.36
N LYS A 196 -9.12 13.54 -26.11
CA LYS A 196 -9.10 13.59 -27.58
C LYS A 196 -10.48 13.32 -28.17
N ASP A 197 -11.17 12.29 -27.68
CA ASP A 197 -12.53 11.97 -28.14
C ASP A 197 -13.51 13.13 -27.85
N TYR A 198 -13.42 13.75 -26.67
CA TYR A 198 -14.25 14.92 -26.33
C TYR A 198 -14.00 16.13 -27.26
N LEU A 199 -12.74 16.37 -27.64
CA LEU A 199 -12.39 17.46 -28.55
C LEU A 199 -12.83 17.17 -29.99
N GLU A 200 -12.73 15.93 -30.45
CA GLU A 200 -13.20 15.50 -31.78
C GLU A 200 -14.72 15.59 -31.90
N ASP A 201 -15.49 15.14 -30.90
CA ASP A 201 -16.97 15.28 -30.87
C ASP A 201 -17.39 16.76 -30.90
N THR A 202 -16.67 17.63 -30.18
CA THR A 202 -16.94 19.08 -30.18
C THR A 202 -16.62 19.71 -31.55
N ALA A 203 -15.64 19.17 -32.27
CA ALA A 203 -15.24 19.67 -33.60
C ALA A 203 -16.17 19.20 -34.74
N GLN A 204 -16.83 18.04 -34.60
CA GLN A 204 -17.80 17.51 -35.59
C GLN A 204 -19.23 18.05 -35.39
N GLY A 205 -19.50 18.74 -34.28
CA GLY A 205 -20.77 19.40 -33.98
C GLY A 205 -20.95 20.82 -34.55
N CYS A 206 -20.17 21.21 -35.57
CA CYS A 206 -20.33 22.45 -36.35
C CYS A 206 -20.46 22.14 -37.84
#